data_AF-A0A6C0DKL3-F1
#
_entry.id   AF-A0A6C0DKL3-F1
#
_cell.length_a   1.000
_cell.length_b   1.000
_cell.length_c   1.000
_cell.angle_alpha   90.00
_cell.angle_beta   90.00
_cell.angle_gamma   90.00
#
_symmetry.space_group_name_H-M   'P 1'
#
loop_
_entity.id
_entity.type
_entity.pdbx_description
1 polymer ?
#
loop_
_entity_poly.entity_id
_entity_poly.type
_entity_poly.pdbx_seq_one_letter_code
_entity_poly.pdbx_strand_id
1 'polypeptide(L)'
;MEDYSLVGQPWGDLEDQQLIKEYTIDKLTLMQLCKIHKRKPGGISSRLSVLKLIDRRDTVRGYAEYKESDLYKEICKTNLENRTSRKEIKKQSNTTIDPMVELRKDVNELKKDVKEILRLMNALYEFEASQG
;
A
#
# COMPACT_ATOMS: atom_id res chain seq x y z
N MET A 1 -9.07 26.56 3.33
CA MET A 1 -8.81 25.10 3.34
C MET A 1 -10.14 24.42 3.61
N GLU A 2 -10.59 23.53 2.73
CA GLU A 2 -11.88 22.85 2.91
C GLU A 2 -11.79 21.84 4.08
N ASP A 3 -12.79 21.85 4.97
CA ASP A 3 -12.83 20.97 6.16
C ASP A 3 -13.23 19.54 5.74
N TYR A 4 -12.25 18.65 5.72
CA TYR A 4 -12.40 17.23 5.42
C TYR A 4 -12.09 16.33 6.62
N SER A 5 -12.59 16.70 7.80
CA SER A 5 -12.31 16.01 9.06
C SER A 5 -12.74 14.53 9.13
N LEU A 6 -13.63 14.06 8.26
CA LEU A 6 -14.15 12.68 8.27
C LEU A 6 -13.51 11.76 7.21
N VAL A 7 -12.40 12.17 6.61
CA VAL A 7 -11.66 11.33 5.65
C VAL A 7 -11.09 10.10 6.34
N GLY A 8 -11.40 8.92 5.80
CA GLY A 8 -10.91 7.63 6.32
C GLY A 8 -11.76 7.04 7.46
N GLN A 9 -12.70 7.80 8.02
CA GLN A 9 -13.65 7.30 9.00
C GLN A 9 -14.68 6.37 8.35
N PRO A 10 -15.20 5.34 9.07
CA PRO A 10 -16.30 4.51 8.57
C PRO A 10 -17.57 5.35 8.34
N TRP A 11 -18.46 4.86 7.49
CA TRP A 11 -19.77 5.48 7.25
C TRP A 11 -20.78 4.95 8.25
N GLY A 12 -21.55 5.85 8.87
CA GLY A 12 -22.65 5.47 9.75
C GLY A 12 -23.97 5.29 9.00
N ASP A 13 -24.89 4.49 9.54
CA ASP A 13 -26.20 4.25 8.92
C ASP A 13 -27.03 5.54 8.80
N LEU A 14 -26.97 6.41 9.82
CA LEU A 14 -27.63 7.72 9.78
C LEU A 14 -27.02 8.64 8.72
N GLU A 15 -25.70 8.60 8.58
CA GLU A 15 -24.97 9.37 7.57
C GLU A 15 -25.34 8.91 6.15
N ASP A 16 -25.49 7.60 5.94
CA ASP A 16 -25.97 7.05 4.67
C ASP A 16 -27.39 7.48 4.35
N GLN A 17 -28.31 7.40 5.32
CA GLN A 17 -29.70 7.84 5.13
C GLN A 17 -29.74 9.32 4.74
N GLN A 18 -28.92 10.13 5.39
CA GLN A 18 -28.77 11.55 5.06
C GLN A 18 -28.21 11.73 3.64
N LEU A 19 -27.13 11.03 3.28
CA LEU A 19 -26.53 11.10 1.94
C LEU A 19 -27.52 10.68 0.85
N ILE A 20 -28.32 9.64 1.09
CA ILE A 20 -29.37 9.18 0.16
C ILE A 20 -30.38 10.30 -0.05
N LYS A 21 -30.91 10.88 1.04
CA LYS A 21 -31.88 11.97 0.99
C LYS A 21 -31.34 13.15 0.19
N GLU A 22 -30.14 13.61 0.52
CA GLU A 22 -29.51 14.78 -0.09
C GLU A 22 -29.24 14.58 -1.59
N TYR A 23 -28.84 13.38 -1.99
CA TYR A 23 -28.53 13.09 -3.39
C TYR A 23 -29.80 12.89 -4.24
N THR A 24 -30.80 12.17 -3.69
CA THR A 24 -31.99 11.73 -4.42
C THR A 24 -33.12 12.75 -4.38
N ILE A 25 -33.38 13.38 -3.23
CA ILE A 25 -34.46 14.34 -3.00
C ILE A 25 -33.95 15.76 -3.23
N ASP A 26 -32.94 16.18 -2.47
CA ASP A 26 -32.45 17.57 -2.49
C ASP A 26 -31.59 17.89 -3.73
N LYS A 27 -31.32 16.87 -4.55
CA LYS A 27 -30.55 16.93 -5.80
C LYS A 27 -29.19 17.64 -5.66
N LEU A 28 -28.53 17.49 -4.52
CA LEU A 28 -27.24 18.14 -4.28
C LEU A 28 -26.15 17.62 -5.21
N THR A 29 -25.21 18.51 -5.55
CA THR A 29 -24.01 18.20 -6.34
C THR A 29 -22.92 17.60 -5.47
N LEU A 30 -21.95 16.92 -6.09
CA LEU A 30 -20.78 16.33 -5.43
C LEU A 30 -20.10 17.31 -4.46
N MET A 31 -19.87 18.54 -4.90
CA MET A 31 -19.18 19.55 -4.10
C MET A 31 -20.00 20.00 -2.88
N GLN A 32 -21.32 20.05 -2.99
CA GLN A 32 -22.19 20.35 -1.85
C GLN A 32 -22.18 19.20 -0.84
N LEU A 33 -22.27 17.95 -1.31
CA LEU A 33 -22.19 16.77 -0.46
C LEU A 33 -20.85 16.70 0.30
N CYS A 34 -19.74 17.01 -0.36
CA CYS A 34 -18.43 17.07 0.27
C CYS A 34 -18.39 18.04 1.47
N LYS A 35 -19.07 19.20 1.36
CA LYS A 35 -19.12 20.21 2.42
C LYS A 35 -19.98 19.77 3.59
N ILE A 36 -21.11 19.12 3.34
CA ILE A 36 -22.03 18.65 4.39
C ILE A 36 -21.41 17.49 5.16
N HIS A 37 -20.92 16.48 4.44
CA HIS A 37 -20.36 15.26 5.04
C HIS A 37 -18.90 15.40 5.45
N LYS A 38 -18.26 16.54 5.18
CA LYS A 38 -16.84 16.80 5.47
C LYS A 38 -15.92 15.67 4.99
N ARG A 39 -16.23 15.14 3.79
CA ARG A 39 -15.51 14.04 3.14
C ARG A 39 -15.05 14.46 1.75
N LYS A 40 -13.96 13.84 1.30
CA LYS A 40 -13.40 14.10 -0.02
C LYS A 40 -14.33 13.60 -1.14
N PRO A 41 -14.29 14.22 -2.33
CA PRO A 41 -15.10 13.83 -3.49
C PRO A 41 -15.04 12.33 -3.83
N GLY A 42 -13.83 11.75 -3.80
CA GLY A 42 -13.67 10.31 -4.05
C GLY A 42 -14.37 9.40 -3.03
N GLY A 43 -14.50 9.85 -1.77
CA GLY A 43 -15.22 9.13 -0.72
C GLY A 43 -16.73 9.17 -0.96
N ILE A 44 -17.28 10.34 -1.29
CA ILE A 44 -18.70 10.53 -1.62
C ILE A 44 -19.08 9.70 -2.85
N SER A 45 -18.35 9.83 -3.96
CA SER A 45 -18.63 9.05 -5.18
C SER A 45 -18.54 7.54 -4.94
N SER A 46 -17.57 7.10 -4.13
CA SER A 46 -17.46 5.68 -3.77
C SER A 46 -18.66 5.22 -2.96
N ARG A 47 -19.13 6.01 -1.99
CA ARG A 47 -20.25 5.61 -1.14
C ARG A 47 -21.56 5.57 -1.92
N LEU A 48 -21.82 6.56 -2.76
CA LEU A 48 -23.01 6.58 -3.62
C LEU A 48 -23.10 5.36 -4.55
N SER A 49 -21.95 4.87 -5.04
CA SER A 49 -21.88 3.65 -5.83
C SER A 49 -22.19 2.40 -4.99
N VAL A 50 -21.68 2.32 -3.75
CA VAL A 50 -22.02 1.23 -2.81
C VAL A 50 -23.51 1.21 -2.47
N LEU A 51 -24.11 2.39 -2.31
CA LEU A 51 -25.55 2.57 -2.09
C LEU A 51 -26.40 2.37 -3.35
N LYS A 52 -25.77 2.02 -4.49
CA LYS A 52 -26.41 1.80 -5.80
C LYS A 52 -27.24 2.98 -6.30
N LEU A 53 -26.86 4.20 -5.92
CA LEU A 53 -27.47 5.43 -6.41
C LEU A 53 -26.85 5.91 -7.74
N ILE A 54 -25.64 5.41 -8.04
CA ILE A 54 -24.92 5.64 -9.29
C ILE A 54 -24.20 4.36 -9.69
N ASP A 55 -24.10 4.10 -10.99
CA ASP A 55 -23.39 2.92 -11.51
C ASP A 55 -21.88 3.10 -11.46
N ARG A 56 -21.41 4.32 -11.76
CA ARG A 56 -19.99 4.65 -11.80
C ARG A 56 -19.70 5.92 -11.01
N ARG A 57 -18.47 6.05 -10.53
CA ARG A 57 -18.05 7.17 -9.67
C ARG A 57 -17.96 8.50 -10.43
N ASP A 58 -17.80 8.44 -11.75
CA ASP A 58 -17.71 9.58 -12.66
C ASP A 58 -19.09 10.11 -13.13
N THR A 59 -20.17 9.36 -12.86
CA THR A 59 -21.54 9.78 -13.21
C THR A 59 -22.24 10.52 -12.08
N VAL A 60 -21.53 10.85 -11.00
CA VAL A 60 -22.13 11.61 -9.90
C VAL A 60 -22.47 13.03 -10.37
N ARG A 61 -23.60 13.57 -9.91
CA ARG A 61 -24.02 14.94 -10.24
C ARG A 61 -22.94 15.94 -9.84
N GLY A 62 -22.51 16.81 -10.75
CA GLY A 62 -21.46 17.81 -10.47
C GLY A 62 -20.03 17.32 -10.68
N TYR A 63 -19.82 16.12 -11.24
CA TYR A 63 -18.47 15.56 -11.42
C TYR A 63 -17.64 16.30 -12.48
N ALA A 64 -18.28 16.81 -13.54
CA ALA A 64 -17.59 17.53 -14.61
C ALA A 64 -16.98 18.83 -14.06
N GLU A 65 -17.77 19.57 -13.28
CA GLU A 65 -17.41 20.81 -12.61
C GLU A 65 -16.31 20.56 -11.57
N TYR A 66 -16.42 19.45 -10.82
CA TYR A 66 -15.35 19.01 -9.93
C TYR A 66 -14.05 18.77 -10.70
N LYS A 67 -14.09 18.11 -11.86
CA LYS A 67 -12.90 17.81 -12.66
C LYS A 67 -12.18 19.07 -13.17
N GLU A 68 -12.92 20.15 -13.39
CA GLU A 68 -12.38 21.44 -13.82
C GLU A 68 -11.82 22.28 -12.65
N SER A 69 -12.25 21.97 -11.42
CA SER A 69 -11.83 22.69 -10.21
C SER A 69 -10.34 22.53 -9.90
N ASP A 70 -9.76 23.53 -9.23
CA ASP A 70 -8.37 23.48 -8.78
C ASP A 70 -8.14 22.39 -7.73
N LEU A 71 -9.15 22.09 -6.92
CA LEU A 71 -9.12 20.98 -5.97
C LEU A 71 -8.83 19.64 -6.67
N TYR A 72 -9.46 19.38 -7.82
CA TYR A 72 -9.20 18.13 -8.55
C TYR A 72 -7.76 18.06 -9.06
N LYS A 73 -7.24 19.17 -9.58
CA LYS A 73 -5.85 19.28 -10.06
C LYS A 73 -4.87 19.05 -8.91
N GLU A 74 -5.12 19.66 -7.76
CA GLU A 74 -4.31 19.48 -6.54
C GLU A 74 -4.30 18.01 -6.10
N ILE A 75 -5.47 17.38 -5.96
CA ILE A 75 -5.58 15.97 -5.60
C ILE A 75 -4.82 15.07 -6.58
N CYS A 76 -4.92 15.34 -7.88
CA CYS A 76 -4.20 14.59 -8.90
C CYS A 76 -2.68 14.74 -8.75
N LYS A 77 -2.20 15.97 -8.50
CA LYS A 77 -0.79 16.27 -8.28
C LYS A 77 -0.25 15.55 -7.05
N THR A 78 -0.93 15.66 -5.90
CA THR A 78 -0.53 14.98 -4.66
C THR A 78 -0.50 13.46 -4.82
N ASN A 79 -1.48 12.88 -5.53
CA ASN A 79 -1.51 11.45 -5.80
C ASN A 79 -0.36 10.99 -6.71
N LEU A 80 0.05 11.82 -7.67
CA LEU A 80 1.20 11.56 -8.52
C LEU A 80 2.49 11.59 -7.72
N GLU A 81 2.68 12.62 -6.89
CA GLU A 81 3.85 12.78 -6.00
C GLU A 81 3.99 11.59 -5.04
N ASN A 82 2.90 11.20 -4.39
CA ASN A 82 2.87 10.03 -3.50
C ASN A 82 3.23 8.72 -4.22
N ARG A 83 2.87 8.57 -5.51
CA ARG A 83 3.23 7.39 -6.31
C ARG A 83 4.72 7.37 -6.66
N THR A 84 5.31 8.51 -6.98
CA THR A 84 6.76 8.64 -7.24
C THR A 84 7.57 8.31 -5.99
N SER A 85 7.25 8.91 -4.84
CA SER A 85 7.97 8.63 -3.58
C SER A 85 7.86 7.16 -3.17
N ARG A 86 6.70 6.51 -3.38
CA ARG A 86 6.52 5.09 -3.06
C ARG A 86 7.30 4.16 -4.00
N LYS A 87 7.53 4.56 -5.25
CA LYS A 87 8.40 3.82 -6.19
C LYS A 87 9.87 3.91 -5.78
N GLU A 88 10.31 5.05 -5.28
CA GLU A 88 11.68 5.23 -4.79
C GLU A 88 11.96 4.40 -3.53
N ILE A 89 11.01 4.35 -2.58
CA ILE A 89 11.11 3.50 -1.39
C ILE A 89 11.18 2.01 -1.76
N LYS A 90 10.37 1.56 -2.74
CA LYS A 90 10.42 0.17 -3.24
C LYS A 90 11.71 -0.17 -4.00
N LYS A 91 12.36 0.83 -4.61
CA LYS A 91 13.63 0.64 -5.31
C LYS A 91 14.79 0.48 -4.32
N GLN A 92 14.73 1.13 -3.15
CA GLN A 92 15.68 0.92 -2.06
C GLN A 92 15.48 -0.41 -1.32
N SER A 93 14.24 -0.92 -1.19
CA SER A 93 13.98 -2.21 -0.53
C SER A 93 14.39 -3.45 -1.33
N ASN A 94 14.76 -3.30 -2.61
CA ASN A 94 15.24 -4.40 -3.46
C ASN A 94 16.77 -4.56 -3.46
N THR A 95 17.49 -3.74 -2.69
CA THR A 95 18.94 -3.87 -2.46
C THR A 95 19.22 -4.10 -0.98
N THR A 96 18.45 -4.96 -0.32
CA THR A 96 18.94 -5.65 0.87
C THR A 96 19.78 -6.82 0.40
N ILE A 97 21.10 -6.58 0.25
CA ILE A 97 22.06 -7.66 0.43
C ILE A 97 21.84 -8.12 1.87
N ASP A 98 21.11 -9.21 2.06
CA ASP A 98 20.89 -9.81 3.37
C ASP A 98 22.27 -10.16 3.93
N PRO A 99 22.73 -9.53 5.03
CA PRO A 99 24.03 -9.81 5.64
C PRO A 99 24.22 -11.28 6.00
N MET A 100 23.10 -12.03 6.12
CA MET A 100 23.09 -13.46 6.37
C MET A 100 23.58 -14.28 5.17
N VAL A 101 23.54 -13.75 3.93
CA VAL A 101 23.98 -14.49 2.73
C VAL A 101 25.50 -14.68 2.71
N GLU A 102 26.25 -13.64 3.06
CA GLU A 102 27.71 -13.70 3.15
C GLU A 102 28.15 -14.59 4.31
N LEU A 103 27.52 -14.44 5.49
CA LEU A 103 27.73 -15.34 6.63
C LEU A 103 27.41 -16.81 6.30
N ARG A 104 26.35 -17.09 5.53
CA ARG A 104 26.03 -18.46 5.09
C ARG A 104 27.10 -19.03 4.16
N LYS A 105 27.75 -18.19 3.36
CA LYS A 105 28.85 -18.62 2.49
C LYS A 105 30.06 -19.01 3.33
N ASP A 106 30.47 -18.16 4.26
CA ASP A 106 31.61 -18.42 5.15
C ASP A 106 31.38 -19.68 5.99
N VAL A 107 30.17 -19.85 6.56
CA VAL A 107 29.80 -21.07 7.31
C VAL A 107 29.87 -22.32 6.43
N ASN A 108 29.53 -22.22 5.15
CA ASN A 108 29.61 -23.35 4.23
C ASN A 108 31.05 -23.69 3.83
N GLU A 109 31.93 -22.69 3.74
CA GLU A 109 33.36 -22.90 3.52
C GLU A 109 34.00 -23.56 4.74
N LEU A 110 33.78 -23.02 5.94
CA LEU A 110 34.24 -23.63 7.21
C LEU A 110 33.78 -25.09 7.37
N LYS A 111 32.54 -25.42 6.97
CA LYS A 111 32.05 -26.81 7.01
C LYS A 111 32.79 -27.75 6.07
N LYS A 112 33.32 -27.25 4.95
CA LYS A 112 34.14 -28.07 4.04
C LYS A 112 35.50 -28.35 4.67
N ASP A 113 36.13 -27.32 5.22
CA ASP A 113 37.45 -27.45 5.87
C ASP A 113 37.39 -28.43 7.05
N VAL A 114 36.35 -28.34 7.89
CA VAL A 114 36.13 -29.29 9.00
C VAL A 114 35.98 -30.73 8.49
N LYS A 115 35.28 -30.96 7.38
CA LYS A 115 35.14 -32.31 6.79
C LYS A 115 36.47 -32.83 6.26
N GLU A 116 37.29 -31.97 5.69
CA GLU A 116 38.60 -32.34 5.17
C GLU A 116 39.55 -32.72 6.31
N ILE A 117 39.58 -31.94 7.39
CA ILE A 117 40.35 -32.25 8.60
C ILE A 117 39.92 -33.60 9.18
N LEU A 118 38.61 -33.85 9.31
CA LEU A 118 38.10 -35.14 9.79
C LEU A 118 38.52 -36.30 8.90
N ARG A 119 38.51 -36.10 7.58
CA ARG A 119 38.96 -37.12 6.63
C ARG A 119 40.46 -37.44 6.81
N LEU A 120 41.29 -36.41 6.95
CA LEU A 120 42.73 -36.57 7.16
C LEU A 120 43.02 -37.24 8.51
N MET A 121 42.30 -36.84 9.56
CA MET A 121 42.45 -37.43 10.89
C MET A 121 42.09 -38.91 10.89
N ASN A 122 41.00 -39.30 10.23
CA ASN A 122 40.62 -40.71 10.09
C ASN A 122 41.67 -41.51 9.30
N ALA A 123 42.21 -40.94 8.22
CA ALA A 123 43.27 -41.58 7.44
C ALA A 123 44.55 -41.80 8.25
N LEU A 124 44.90 -40.86 9.15
CA LEU A 124 46.04 -41.03 10.07
C LEU A 124 45.79 -42.15 11.09
N TYR A 125 44.59 -42.22 11.67
CA TYR A 125 44.22 -43.30 12.57
C TYR A 125 44.28 -44.68 11.89
N GLU A 126 43.77 -44.78 10.66
CA GLU A 126 43.85 -46.01 9.85
C GLU A 126 45.30 -46.39 9.54
N PHE A 127 46.15 -45.40 9.24
CA PHE A 127 47.57 -45.62 8.99
C PHE A 127 48.29 -46.14 10.24
N GLU A 128 48.14 -45.50 11.39
CA GLU A 128 48.77 -45.92 12.65
C GLU A 128 48.31 -47.32 13.08
N ALA A 129 47.01 -47.62 12.92
CA ALA A 129 46.47 -48.96 13.20
C ALA A 129 47.00 -50.05 12.27
N SER A 130 47.50 -49.69 11.07
CA SER A 130 48.08 -50.64 10.10
C SER A 130 49.57 -50.92 10.30
N GLN A 131 50.24 -50.16 11.18
CA GLN A 131 51.68 -50.28 11.47
C GLN A 131 51.99 -50.99 12.81
N GLY A 132 50.96 -51.41 13.55
CA GLY A 132 51.07 -52.21 14.78
C GLY A 132 50.61 -53.65 14.57
#